data_AF-A0AA88VEL3-F1
#
_entry.id   AF-A0AA88VEL3-F1
#
_cell.length_a   1.000
_cell.length_b   1.000
_cell.length_c   1.000
_cell.angle_alpha   90.00
_cell.angle_beta   90.00
_cell.angle_gamma   90.00
#
_symmetry.space_group_name_H-M   'P 1'
#
loop_
_entity.id
_entity.type
_entity.pdbx_description
1 polymer ?
#
loop_
_entity_poly.entity_id
_entity_poly.type
_entity_poly.pdbx_seq_one_letter_code
_entity_poly.pdbx_strand_id
1 'polypeptide(L)'
;MGLPLYGRSWELKDPMAHVVGAPAVGSGPGELGVMSYSEVEKFNRENNATVVYDSATISTPSPELHGLGTMTSTTVKILYAQALGLRGYFFWAVDGDHEWKISKA
;
A
#
# COMPACT_ATOMS: atom_id res chain seq x y z
N MET A 1 10.95 -12.69 -4.41
CA MET A 1 9.58 -12.28 -4.03
C MET A 1 9.28 -10.91 -4.64
N GLY A 2 8.16 -10.74 -5.33
CA GLY A 2 7.79 -9.44 -5.91
C GLY A 2 7.10 -8.54 -4.88
N LEU A 3 7.44 -7.26 -4.89
CA LEU A 3 6.88 -6.23 -4.02
C LEU A 3 6.33 -5.08 -4.88
N PRO A 4 5.03 -4.75 -4.79
CA PRO A 4 4.48 -3.65 -5.56
C PRO A 4 4.87 -2.31 -4.95
N LEU A 5 5.25 -1.36 -5.79
CA LEU A 5 5.38 0.07 -5.47
C LEU A 5 4.11 0.82 -5.91
N TYR A 6 2.97 0.15 -5.82
CA TYR A 6 1.64 0.67 -6.09
C TYR A 6 0.63 -0.06 -5.21
N GLY A 7 -0.52 0.56 -5.04
CA GLY A 7 -1.66 0.07 -4.26
C GLY A 7 -2.91 0.09 -5.10
N ARG A 8 -3.96 -0.51 -4.54
CA ARG A 8 -5.32 -0.39 -5.07
C ARG A 8 -6.14 0.51 -4.17
N SER A 9 -7.17 1.11 -4.70
CA SER A 9 -8.11 1.94 -3.96
C SER A 9 -9.53 1.51 -4.31
N TRP A 10 -10.43 1.69 -3.36
CA TRP A 10 -11.82 1.30 -3.50
C TRP A 10 -12.73 2.38 -2.94
N GLU A 11 -13.85 2.60 -3.62
CA GLU A 11 -14.94 3.39 -3.10
C GLU A 11 -15.78 2.49 -2.19
N LEU A 12 -15.77 2.76 -0.89
CA LEU A 12 -16.53 1.99 0.09
C LEU A 12 -18.02 2.27 -0.03
N LYS A 13 -18.84 1.23 0.16
CA LYS A 13 -20.30 1.38 0.24
C LYS A 13 -20.73 2.21 1.45
N ASP A 14 -20.01 2.06 2.55
CA ASP A 14 -20.14 2.86 3.76
C ASP A 14 -18.76 3.39 4.15
N PRO A 15 -18.52 4.72 4.10
CA PRO A 15 -17.23 5.32 4.45
C PRO A 15 -16.78 5.02 5.90
N MET A 16 -17.72 4.71 6.80
CA MET A 16 -17.41 4.36 8.19
C MET A 16 -16.98 2.90 8.35
N ALA A 17 -17.28 2.04 7.37
CA ALA A 17 -16.86 0.65 7.35
C ALA A 17 -15.50 0.52 6.66
N HIS A 18 -14.43 1.04 7.28
CA HIS A 18 -13.09 1.11 6.65
C HIS A 18 -12.15 -0.06 7.02
N VAL A 19 -12.71 -1.20 7.43
CA VAL A 19 -11.96 -2.42 7.78
C VAL A 19 -11.65 -3.30 6.58
N VAL A 20 -10.65 -4.19 6.70
CA VAL A 20 -10.39 -5.20 5.67
C VAL A 20 -11.63 -6.07 5.44
N GLY A 21 -12.04 -6.21 4.18
CA GLY A 21 -13.23 -6.96 3.78
C GLY A 21 -14.53 -6.15 3.77
N ALA A 22 -14.46 -4.84 4.03
CA ALA A 22 -15.62 -3.97 3.91
C ALA A 22 -16.20 -3.93 2.48
N PRO A 23 -17.53 -3.81 2.31
CA PRO A 23 -18.15 -3.74 0.99
C PRO A 23 -17.70 -2.49 0.22
N ALA A 24 -17.25 -2.69 -1.02
CA ALA A 24 -16.94 -1.62 -1.97
C ALA A 24 -17.97 -1.58 -3.11
N VAL A 25 -18.20 -0.38 -3.66
CA VAL A 25 -19.11 -0.14 -4.80
C VAL A 25 -18.36 0.12 -6.10
N GLY A 26 -17.06 0.43 -6.02
CA GLY A 26 -16.26 0.74 -7.19
C GLY A 26 -14.77 0.89 -6.91
N SER A 27 -14.03 1.26 -7.96
CA SER A 27 -12.64 1.70 -7.85
C SER A 27 -12.59 3.07 -7.17
N GLY A 28 -11.64 3.24 -6.25
CA GLY A 28 -11.38 4.53 -5.61
C GLY A 28 -10.49 5.44 -6.47
N PRO A 29 -9.84 6.44 -5.84
CA PRO A 29 -8.92 7.35 -6.51
C PRO A 29 -7.79 6.67 -7.29
N GLY A 30 -7.34 7.28 -8.38
CA GLY A 30 -6.30 6.73 -9.26
C GLY A 30 -6.87 6.05 -10.51
N GLU A 31 -6.00 5.74 -11.48
CA GLU A 31 -6.42 5.14 -12.75
C GLU A 31 -6.94 3.72 -12.51
N LEU A 32 -8.25 3.51 -12.68
CA LEU A 32 -8.93 2.25 -12.33
C LEU A 32 -8.64 1.80 -10.88
N GLY A 33 -8.49 2.78 -9.98
CA GLY A 33 -8.14 2.57 -8.58
C GLY A 33 -6.71 2.09 -8.38
N VAL A 34 -5.80 2.32 -9.31
CA VAL A 34 -4.35 2.09 -9.13
C VAL A 34 -3.69 3.40 -8.75
N MET A 35 -2.86 3.36 -7.70
CA MET A 35 -2.03 4.49 -7.31
C MET A 35 -0.62 4.00 -7.00
N SER A 36 0.39 4.64 -7.56
CA SER A 36 1.79 4.43 -7.17
C SER A 36 2.02 4.82 -5.70
N TYR A 37 3.12 4.33 -5.12
CA TYR A 37 3.51 4.73 -3.76
C TYR A 37 3.65 6.25 -3.63
N SER A 38 4.21 6.89 -4.66
CA SER A 38 4.34 8.35 -4.72
C SER A 38 3.00 9.09 -4.72
N GLU A 39 2.01 8.62 -5.47
CA GLU A 39 0.67 9.20 -5.52
C GLU A 39 -0.07 9.02 -4.21
N VAL A 40 0.14 7.90 -3.52
CA VAL A 40 -0.46 7.67 -2.21
C VAL A 40 0.17 8.54 -1.13
N GLU A 41 1.50 8.72 -1.11
CA GLU A 41 2.13 9.66 -0.18
C GLU A 41 1.59 11.09 -0.37
N LYS A 42 1.38 11.49 -1.63
CA LYS A 42 0.76 12.78 -1.97
C LYS A 42 -0.69 12.83 -1.48
N PHE A 43 -1.50 11.83 -1.82
CA PHE A 43 -2.91 11.76 -1.45
C PHE A 43 -3.11 11.81 0.07
N ASN A 44 -2.31 11.07 0.83
CA ASN A 44 -2.38 11.06 2.29
C ASN A 44 -2.06 12.44 2.89
N ARG A 45 -1.09 13.16 2.30
CA ARG A 45 -0.70 14.51 2.73
C ARG A 45 -1.79 15.54 2.42
N GLU A 46 -2.42 15.45 1.26
CA GLU A 46 -3.45 16.38 0.82
C GLU A 46 -4.77 16.20 1.58
N ASN A 47 -5.12 14.96 1.94
CA ASN A 47 -6.39 14.64 2.60
C ASN A 47 -6.29 14.48 4.13
N ASN A 48 -5.10 14.72 4.72
CA ASN A 48 -4.83 14.43 6.14
C ASN A 48 -5.26 12.99 6.52
N ALA A 49 -5.03 12.04 5.61
CA ALA A 49 -5.52 10.67 5.77
C ALA A 49 -4.86 9.99 6.97
N THR A 50 -5.65 9.27 7.76
CA THR A 50 -5.11 8.45 8.85
C THR A 50 -4.55 7.17 8.26
N VAL A 51 -3.22 7.00 8.36
CA VAL A 51 -2.52 5.77 7.94
C VAL A 51 -2.44 4.82 9.13
N VAL A 52 -3.18 3.71 9.07
CA VAL A 52 -3.15 2.68 10.12
C VAL A 52 -2.32 1.51 9.63
N TYR A 53 -1.38 1.01 10.42
CA TYR A 53 -0.66 -0.24 10.12
C TYR A 53 -1.39 -1.43 10.73
N ASP A 54 -1.85 -2.33 9.88
CA ASP A 54 -2.41 -3.62 10.28
C ASP A 54 -1.29 -4.67 10.27
N SER A 55 -0.96 -5.16 11.47
CA SER A 55 0.08 -6.18 11.68
C SER A 55 -0.37 -7.60 11.28
N ALA A 56 -1.69 -7.87 11.25
CA ALA A 56 -2.22 -9.17 10.88
C ALA A 56 -2.14 -9.40 9.37
N THR A 57 -2.40 -8.35 8.58
CA THR A 57 -2.33 -8.39 7.11
C THR A 57 -1.03 -7.81 6.54
N ILE A 58 -0.21 -7.19 7.38
CA ILE A 58 1.02 -6.47 6.98
C ILE A 58 0.65 -5.47 5.85
N SER A 59 -0.37 -4.66 6.11
CA SER A 59 -0.88 -3.67 5.17
C SER A 59 -1.23 -2.37 5.89
N THR A 60 -1.34 -1.29 5.14
CA THR A 60 -1.80 -0.02 5.68
C THR A 60 -3.13 0.38 5.08
N PRO A 61 -4.26 -0.03 5.68
CA PRO A 61 -5.56 0.51 5.32
C PRO A 61 -5.67 1.99 5.75
N SER A 62 -6.10 2.84 4.83
CA SER A 62 -6.73 4.12 5.13
C SER A 62 -8.19 4.07 4.66
N PRO A 63 -9.08 4.96 5.13
CA PRO A 63 -10.50 4.93 4.77
C PRO A 63 -10.78 4.99 3.26
N GLU A 64 -9.84 5.54 2.49
CA GLU A 64 -9.97 5.76 1.04
C GLU A 64 -9.01 4.86 0.23
N LEU A 65 -8.09 4.15 0.89
CA LEU A 65 -7.05 3.38 0.24
C LEU A 65 -6.74 2.09 1.00
N HIS A 66 -6.96 0.94 0.37
CA HIS A 66 -6.62 -0.35 0.96
C HIS A 66 -5.50 -1.02 0.16
N GLY A 67 -4.52 -1.61 0.85
CA GLY A 67 -3.57 -2.50 0.17
C GLY A 67 -2.35 -1.84 -0.50
N LEU A 68 -2.04 -0.57 -0.21
CA LEU A 68 -0.67 -0.11 -0.41
C LEU A 68 0.23 -0.67 0.70
N GLY A 69 1.42 -1.12 0.33
CA GLY A 69 2.47 -1.35 1.29
C GLY A 69 3.17 -0.05 1.70
N THR A 70 3.10 0.34 2.97
CA THR A 70 4.04 1.34 3.52
C THR A 70 5.45 0.79 3.65
N MET A 71 6.42 1.68 3.87
CA MET A 71 7.78 1.33 4.28
C MET A 71 7.81 0.22 5.35
N THR A 72 6.97 0.34 6.40
CA THR A 72 6.86 -0.68 7.46
C THR A 72 6.46 -2.04 6.91
N SER A 73 5.43 -2.11 6.06
CA SER A 73 5.00 -3.37 5.46
C SER A 73 6.03 -3.96 4.49
N THR A 74 6.76 -3.09 3.78
CA THR A 74 7.82 -3.49 2.84
C THR A 74 8.99 -4.08 3.60
N THR A 75 9.47 -3.43 4.66
CA THR A 75 10.52 -3.94 5.53
C THR A 75 10.13 -5.30 6.12
N VAL A 76 8.90 -5.45 6.62
CA VAL A 76 8.44 -6.75 7.17
C VAL A 76 8.42 -7.85 6.11
N LYS A 77 7.99 -7.55 4.87
CA LYS A 77 8.00 -8.53 3.78
C LYS A 77 9.44 -8.89 3.36
N ILE A 78 10.36 -7.92 3.33
CA ILE A 78 11.78 -8.19 3.07
C ILE A 78 12.36 -9.11 4.15
N LEU A 79 12.12 -8.80 5.44
CA LEU A 79 12.53 -9.63 6.57
C LEU A 79 11.94 -11.04 6.48
N TYR A 80 10.67 -11.16 6.09
CA TYR A 80 10.02 -12.45 5.86
C TYR A 80 10.70 -13.26 4.74
N ALA A 81 11.02 -12.62 3.61
CA ALA A 81 11.74 -13.28 2.52
C ALA A 81 13.14 -13.76 2.95
N GLN A 82 13.85 -12.97 3.76
CA GLN A 82 15.14 -13.35 4.33
C GLN A 82 15.01 -14.53 5.30
N ALA A 83 14.02 -14.49 6.20
CA ALA A 83 13.76 -15.57 7.15
C ALA A 83 13.43 -16.90 6.48
N LEU A 84 12.75 -16.87 5.33
CA LEU A 84 12.47 -18.05 4.50
C LEU A 84 13.65 -18.51 3.63
N GLY A 85 14.78 -17.80 3.65
CA GLY A 85 15.93 -18.12 2.80
C GLY A 85 15.65 -17.93 1.31
N LEU A 86 14.72 -17.04 0.94
CA LEU A 86 14.50 -16.71 -0.47
C LEU A 86 15.72 -15.99 -1.03
N ARG A 87 16.03 -16.25 -2.31
CA ARG A 87 17.20 -15.67 -3.00
C ARG A 87 17.17 -14.14 -3.10
N GLY A 88 16.01 -13.51 -2.95
CA GLY A 88 15.86 -12.06 -2.95
C GLY A 88 14.44 -11.58 -3.24
N TYR A 89 14.32 -10.29 -3.50
CA TYR A 89 13.09 -9.59 -3.85
C TYR A 89 13.30 -8.64 -5.03
N PHE A 90 12.21 -8.18 -5.63
CA PHE A 90 12.23 -7.15 -6.67
C PHE A 90 11.01 -6.24 -6.51
N PHE A 91 11.12 -5.00 -6.99
CA PHE A 91 10.04 -4.03 -6.97
C PHE A 91 9.35 -3.90 -8.34
N TRP A 92 8.01 -3.78 -8.34
CA TRP A 92 7.23 -3.44 -9.52
C TRP A 92 6.42 -2.16 -9.30
N ALA A 93 6.64 -1.08 -10.04
CA ALA A 93 7.85 -0.79 -10.79
C ALA A 93 8.54 0.43 -10.17
N VAL A 94 9.82 0.59 -10.48
CA VAL A 94 10.73 1.51 -9.79
C VAL A 94 10.29 2.97 -9.88
N ASP A 95 9.57 3.33 -10.94
CA ASP A 95 8.96 4.64 -11.18
C ASP A 95 7.80 4.97 -10.23
N GLY A 96 7.26 3.98 -9.52
CA GLY A 96 6.23 4.18 -8.52
C GLY A 96 6.75 4.65 -7.16
N ASP A 97 8.07 4.57 -6.90
CA ASP A 97 8.68 4.97 -5.63
C ASP A 97 8.62 6.49 -5.43
N HIS A 98 8.64 6.92 -4.17
CA HIS A 98 8.77 8.33 -3.82
C HIS A 98 10.20 8.61 -3.38
N GLU A 99 10.97 9.32 -4.22
CA GLU A 99 12.35 9.73 -3.90
C GLU A 99 13.27 8.56 -3.48
N TRP A 100 13.03 7.35 -4.00
CA TRP A 100 13.78 6.12 -3.68
C TRP A 100 13.66 5.67 -2.22
N LYS A 101 12.65 6.13 -1.48
CA LYS A 101 12.49 5.80 -0.06
C LYS A 101 12.38 4.31 0.19
N ILE A 102 11.60 3.59 -0.62
CA ILE A 102 11.45 2.14 -0.45
C ILE A 102 12.65 1.41 -1.05
N SER A 103 13.14 1.84 -2.21
CA SER A 103 14.21 1.15 -2.92
C SER A 103 15.58 1.22 -2.23
N LYS A 104 15.80 2.22 -1.37
CA LYS A 104 17.04 2.38 -0.57
C LYS A 104 16.98 1.73 0.82
N ALA A 105 15.79 1.36 1.29
CA ALA A 105 15.58 0.78 2.62
C ALA A 105 16.10 -0.66 2.68
#